data_AF-A0A218QX68-F1
#
_entry.id   AF-A0A218QX68-F1
#
_cell.length_a   1.000
_cell.length_b   1.000
_cell.length_c   1.000
_cell.angle_alpha   90.00
_cell.angle_beta   90.00
_cell.angle_gamma   90.00
#
_symmetry.space_group_name_H-M   'P 1'
#
loop_
_entity.id
_entity.type
_entity.pdbx_description
1 polymer ?
#
loop_
_entity_poly.entity_id
_entity_poly.type
_entity_poly.pdbx_seq_one_letter_code
_entity_poly.pdbx_strand_id
1 'polypeptide(L)' 'MSKPFDPNLYNATLRACEESGVPEDLTYKAAVIIATDEASKPNLGRTPEDQEIINQVLPYLQSRGRDEG' A
#
# COMPACT_ATOMS: atom_id res chain seq x y z
N MET A 1 18.52 -4.55 12.17
CA MET A 1 17.15 -4.64 12.72
C MET A 1 16.21 -4.82 11.55
N SER A 2 15.39 -5.87 11.55
CA SER A 2 14.32 -6.03 10.56
C SER A 2 13.25 -4.96 10.80
N LYS A 3 12.67 -4.39 9.74
CA LYS A 3 11.53 -3.48 9.87
C LYS A 3 10.39 -4.19 10.62
N PRO A 4 9.64 -3.50 11.50
CA PRO A 4 8.43 -4.07 12.07
C PRO A 4 7.44 -4.41 10.93
N PHE A 5 6.69 -5.49 11.09
CA PHE A 5 5.69 -5.91 10.12
C PHE A 5 4.32 -5.97 10.80
N ASP A 6 3.35 -5.25 10.27
CA ASP A 6 1.97 -5.24 10.75
C ASP A 6 1.08 -6.11 9.85
N PRO A 7 0.66 -7.31 10.31
CA PRO A 7 -0.16 -8.21 9.52
C PRO A 7 -1.59 -7.69 9.29
N ASN A 8 -2.09 -6.79 10.15
CA ASN A 8 -3.41 -6.18 9.93
C ASN A 8 -3.34 -5.17 8.78
N LEU A 9 -2.29 -4.35 8.73
CA LEU A 9 -2.06 -3.44 7.61
C LEU A 9 -1.81 -4.19 6.30
N TYR A 10 -1.08 -5.31 6.35
CA TYR A 10 -0.89 -6.17 5.19
C TYR A 10 -2.24 -6.64 4.63
N ASN A 11 -3.06 -7.29 5.46
CA ASN A 11 -4.34 -7.86 5.03
C ASN A 11 -5.34 -6.78 4.58
N ALA A 12 -5.39 -5.64 5.27
CA ALA A 12 -6.25 -4.53 4.90
C ALA A 12 -5.85 -3.93 3.54
N THR A 13 -4.54 -3.73 3.31
CA THR A 13 -4.03 -3.22 2.03
C THR A 13 -4.29 -4.21 0.90
N LEU A 14 -4.01 -5.50 1.13
CA LEU A 14 -4.23 -6.57 0.16
C LEU A 14 -5.68 -6.56 -0.31
N ARG A 15 -6.61 -6.62 0.65
CA ARG A 15 -8.05 -6.60 0.37
C ARG A 15 -8.46 -5.33 -0.39
N ALA A 16 -8.02 -4.15 0.03
CA ALA A 16 -8.38 -2.90 -0.64
C ALA A 16 -7.88 -2.84 -2.09
N CYS A 17 -6.67 -3.37 -2.35
CA CYS A 17 -6.08 -3.42 -3.68
C CYS A 17 -6.81 -4.43 -4.59
N GLU A 18 -7.06 -5.65 -4.11
CA GLU A 18 -7.82 -6.68 -4.83
C GLU A 18 -9.22 -6.18 -5.18
N GLU A 19 -9.90 -5.60 -4.20
CA GLU A 19 -11.24 -5.06 -4.35
C GLU A 19 -11.30 -3.86 -5.31
N SER A 20 -10.19 -3.15 -5.52
CA SER A 20 -10.09 -2.01 -6.44
C SER A 20 -9.52 -2.39 -7.82
N GLY A 21 -9.26 -3.68 -8.06
CA GLY A 21 -8.74 -4.17 -9.35
C GLY A 21 -7.28 -3.76 -9.62
N VAL A 22 -6.49 -3.54 -8.57
CA VAL A 22 -5.05 -3.31 -8.69
C VAL A 22 -4.39 -4.57 -9.26
N PRO A 23 -3.40 -4.46 -10.17
CA PRO A 23 -2.63 -5.61 -10.63
C PRO A 23 -2.05 -6.42 -9.45
N GLU A 24 -2.07 -7.74 -9.58
CA GLU A 24 -1.67 -8.65 -8.49
C GLU A 24 -0.23 -8.38 -8.01
N ASP A 25 0.70 -8.10 -8.93
CA ASP A 25 2.09 -7.82 -8.58
C ASP A 25 2.24 -6.53 -7.76
N LEU A 26 1.49 -5.48 -8.11
CA LEU A 26 1.46 -4.22 -7.38
C LEU A 26 0.73 -4.35 -6.04
N THR A 27 -0.30 -5.20 -5.97
CA THR A 27 -1.08 -5.48 -4.76
C THR A 27 -0.19 -6.04 -3.65
N TYR A 28 0.55 -7.12 -3.93
CA TYR A 28 1.44 -7.71 -2.92
C TYR A 28 2.58 -6.76 -2.52
N LYS A 29 3.18 -6.04 -3.49
CA LYS A 29 4.24 -5.07 -3.20
C LYS A 29 3.74 -3.95 -2.28
N ALA A 30 2.60 -3.34 -2.60
CA ALA A 30 2.01 -2.29 -1.78
C ALA A 30 1.63 -2.79 -0.38
N ALA A 31 1.07 -4.01 -0.28
CA ALA A 31 0.73 -4.61 1.02
C ALA A 31 1.97 -4.80 1.90
N VAL A 32 3.09 -5.29 1.35
CA VAL A 32 4.35 -5.42 2.09
C VAL A 32 4.90 -4.05 2.50
N ILE A 33 4.91 -3.07 1.59
CA ILE A 33 5.41 -1.72 1.87
C ILE A 33 4.65 -1.11 3.04
N ILE A 34 3.32 -1.06 2.96
CA ILE A 34 2.46 -0.46 3.99
C ILE A 34 2.56 -1.23 5.31
N ALA A 35 2.64 -2.56 5.27
CA ALA A 35 2.83 -3.36 6.47
C ALA A 35 4.17 -3.11 7.17
N THR A 36 5.15 -2.51 6.49
CA THR A 36 6.47 -2.16 7.05
C THR A 36 6.66 -0.66 7.28
N ASP A 37 5.59 0.12 7.18
CA ASP A 37 5.64 1.55 7.43
C ASP A 37 6.03 1.86 8.89
N GLU A 38 6.91 2.84 9.04
CA GLU A 38 7.39 3.33 10.33
C GLU A 38 6.92 4.77 10.52
N ALA A 39 5.83 4.97 11.26
CA ALA A 39 5.21 6.29 11.45
C ALA A 39 6.14 7.36 12.06
N SER A 40 7.21 6.94 12.75
CA SER A 40 8.22 7.84 13.32
C SER A 40 9.27 8.32 12.32
N LYS A 41 9.31 7.75 11.10
CA LYS A 41 10.30 8.09 10.08
C LYS A 41 9.71 9.00 9.00
N PRO A 42 10.52 9.88 8.38
CA PRO A 42 10.13 10.60 7.16
C PRO A 42 9.64 9.62 6.10
N ASN A 43 8.58 10.01 5.39
CA ASN A 43 7.93 9.19 4.36
C ASN A 43 7.59 7.77 4.84
N LEU A 44 7.27 7.60 6.13
CA LEU A 44 6.95 6.31 6.74
C LEU A 44 8.10 5.28 6.64
N GLY A 45 9.35 5.73 6.44
CA GLY A 45 10.49 4.83 6.24
C GLY A 45 10.50 4.13 4.87
N ARG A 46 9.70 4.62 3.92
CA ARG A 46 9.64 4.15 2.53
C ARG A 46 10.84 4.66 1.73
N THR A 47 11.42 3.78 0.92
CA THR A 47 12.43 4.14 -0.07
C THR A 47 11.80 4.88 -1.26
N PRO A 48 12.59 5.50 -2.16
CA PRO A 48 12.06 6.05 -3.40
C PRO A 48 11.34 5.01 -4.27
N GLU A 49 11.82 3.76 -4.29
CA GLU A 49 11.18 2.65 -5.00
C GLU A 49 9.83 2.28 -4.38
N ASP A 50 9.77 2.21 -3.04
CA ASP A 50 8.51 1.97 -2.33
C ASP A 50 7.47 3.06 -2.66
N GLN A 51 7.91 4.33 -2.69
CA GLN A 51 7.04 5.45 -3.02
C GLN A 51 6.51 5.37 -4.46
N GLU A 52 7.34 4.96 -5.41
CA GLU A 52 6.94 4.76 -6.80
C GLU A 52 5.86 3.67 -6.93
N ILE A 53 6.02 2.54 -6.22
CA ILE A 53 5.01 1.47 -6.20
C ILE A 53 3.69 1.98 -5.62
N ILE A 54 3.73 2.72 -4.49
CA ILE A 54 2.51 3.29 -3.91
C ILE A 54 1.85 4.28 -4.88
N ASN A 55 2.61 5.12 -5.56
CA ASN A 55 2.08 6.06 -6.55
C ASN A 55 1.39 5.36 -7.72
N GLN A 56 1.85 4.18 -8.13
CA GLN A 56 1.19 3.38 -9.17
C GLN A 56 -0.13 2.75 -8.70
N VAL A 57 -0.28 2.46 -7.41
CA VAL A 57 -1.49 1.85 -6.82
C VAL A 57 -2.56 2.89 -6.51
N LEU A 58 -2.18 4.12 -6.13
CA LEU A 58 -3.11 5.18 -5.72
C LEU A 58 -4.27 5.44 -6.71
N PRO A 59 -4.07 5.49 -8.04
CA PRO A 59 -5.16 5.76 -8.99
C PRO A 59 -6.30 4.73 -8.93
N TYR A 60 -5.98 3.45 -8.72
CA TYR A 60 -6.97 2.38 -8.59
C TYR A 60 -7.83 2.56 -7.33
N LEU A 61 -7.18 2.87 -6.20
CA LEU A 61 -7.86 3.08 -4.92
C LEU A 61 -8.71 4.36 -4.91
N GLN A 62 -8.25 5.41 -5.61
CA GLN A 62 -8.97 6.69 -5.72
C GLN A 62 -10.17 6.62 -6.67
N SER A 63 -10.10 5.80 -7.72
CA SER A 63 -11.20 5.61 -8.67
C SER A 63 -12.46 5.08 -7.97
N ARG A 64 -12.29 4.17 -7.01
CA ARG A 64 -13.39 3.57 -6.27
C ARG A 64 -14.04 4.54 -5.26
N GLY A 65 -13.29 5.52 -4.74
CA GLY A 65 -13.84 6.55 -3.84
C GLY A 65 -14.73 7.59 -4.54
N ARG A 66 -14.84 7.55 -5.88
CA ARG A 66 -15.63 8.52 -6.66
C ARG A 66 -17.05 8.03 -7.00
N ASP A 67 -17.36 6.76 -6.76
CA ASP A 67 -18.70 6.17 -6.96
C ASP A 67 -19.59 6.20 -5.70
N GLU A 68 -19.09 6.72 -4.56
CA GLU A 68 -19.85 6.97 -3.33
C GLU A 68 -20.25 8.45 -3.16
N GLY A 69 -20.65 9.12 -4.26
CA GLY A 69 -21.09 10.52 -4.30
C GLY A 69 -22.55 10.69 -4.68
#